data_AF-X0SLD6-F1
#
_entry.id   AF-X0SLD6-F1
#
_cell.length_a   1.000
_cell.length_b   1.000
_cell.length_c   1.000
_cell.angle_alpha   90.00
_cell.angle_beta   90.00
_cell.angle_gamma   90.00
#
_symmetry.space_group_name_H-M   'P 1'
#
loop_
_entity.id
_entity.type
_entity.pdbx_description
1 polymer ?
#
loop_
_entity_poly.entity_id
_entity_poly.type
_entity_poly.pdbx_seq_one_letter_code
_entity_poly.pdbx_strand_id
1 'polypeptide(L)'
;GIVQFALTSTDTMNGADDNATLVLGTNVPGGLPHMEWDDLYICDSLGSKNNDFLGDKQSALLLPNGNGTTSGLTGQDADSTDNYLNVDETDPDGDTTYNEGVTTEKDTYDYEDLPADTKSVTAIGVQLLGKKVDAGAPDLIAVVRSGTTEEDSAAVGMTTDYTVGTQQIFEDDPDAGPGDWDETSVNAMEAGAKVV
;
A
#
# COMPACT_ATOMS: atom_id res chain seq x y z
N GLY A 1 -6.80 -22.87 -17.01
CA GLY A 1 -8.01 -23.62 -16.65
C GLY A 1 -8.17 -23.51 -15.15
N ILE A 2 -9.19 -22.79 -14.70
CA ILE A 2 -9.45 -22.62 -13.27
C ILE A 2 -9.89 -23.97 -12.72
N VAL A 3 -9.05 -24.61 -11.91
CA VAL A 3 -9.47 -25.75 -11.10
C VAL A 3 -10.14 -25.16 -9.88
N GLN A 4 -11.45 -24.95 -9.98
CA GLN A 4 -12.27 -24.70 -8.81
C GLN A 4 -12.22 -25.97 -7.96
N PHE A 5 -11.72 -25.86 -6.73
CA PHE A 5 -11.89 -26.92 -5.74
C PHE A 5 -13.37 -27.00 -5.38
N ALA A 6 -14.13 -27.76 -6.17
CA ALA A 6 -15.55 -28.02 -5.95
C ALA A 6 -15.73 -29.19 -4.96
N LEU A 7 -15.16 -29.05 -3.76
CA LEU A 7 -15.38 -29.98 -2.67
C LEU A 7 -16.56 -29.48 -1.84
N THR A 8 -17.76 -30.00 -2.11
CA THR A 8 -18.90 -29.77 -1.23
C THR A 8 -18.85 -30.74 -0.05
N SER A 9 -19.12 -30.27 1.17
CA SER A 9 -19.21 -31.10 2.38
C SER A 9 -17.94 -31.92 2.68
N THR A 10 -16.78 -31.45 2.22
CA THR A 10 -15.48 -32.02 2.61
C THR A 10 -14.90 -31.13 3.69
N ASP A 11 -14.70 -31.70 4.86
CA ASP A 11 -13.96 -31.05 5.93
C ASP A 11 -12.47 -30.99 5.55
N THR A 12 -11.95 -29.80 5.28
CA THR A 12 -10.53 -29.56 5.02
C THR A 12 -9.76 -29.20 6.30
N MET A 13 -10.41 -29.19 7.46
CA MET A 13 -9.77 -28.88 8.74
C MET A 13 -8.95 -30.08 9.21
N ASN A 14 -7.68 -29.84 9.54
CA ASN A 14 -6.88 -30.75 10.37
C ASN A 14 -6.75 -30.16 11.79
N GLY A 15 -7.87 -29.77 12.40
CA GLY A 15 -7.86 -29.06 13.68
C GLY A 15 -9.16 -28.30 13.98
N ALA A 16 -9.19 -27.58 15.10
CA ALA A 16 -10.33 -26.79 15.58
C ALA A 16 -10.23 -25.29 15.23
N ASP A 17 -9.31 -24.91 14.33
CA ASP A 17 -9.08 -23.52 13.94
C ASP A 17 -9.76 -23.25 12.59
N ASP A 18 -10.56 -22.19 12.51
CA ASP A 18 -11.27 -21.74 11.28
C ASP A 18 -10.33 -21.07 10.24
N ASN A 19 -9.03 -21.38 10.29
CA ASN A 19 -8.01 -20.75 9.45
C ASN A 19 -7.71 -21.61 8.21
N ALA A 20 -7.75 -20.99 7.03
CA ALA A 20 -7.18 -21.55 5.81
C ALA A 20 -5.80 -20.94 5.57
N THR A 21 -4.74 -21.75 5.60
CA THR A 21 -3.38 -21.28 5.31
C THR A 21 -3.10 -21.42 3.82
N LEU A 22 -3.00 -20.29 3.11
CA LEU A 22 -2.40 -20.24 1.78
C LEU A 22 -0.88 -20.13 1.92
N VAL A 23 -0.17 -21.21 1.60
CA VAL A 23 1.30 -21.20 1.59
C VAL A 23 1.79 -20.85 0.19
N LEU A 24 2.20 -19.60 0.02
CA LEU A 24 2.90 -19.14 -1.17
C LEU A 24 4.39 -19.30 -0.93
N GLY A 25 4.96 -20.39 -1.45
CA GLY A 25 6.41 -20.66 -1.40
C GLY A 25 6.85 -21.69 -0.37
N THR A 26 8.09 -22.15 -0.48
CA THR A 26 8.68 -23.16 0.43
C THR A 26 10.14 -22.84 0.71
N ASN A 27 10.57 -23.06 1.95
CA ASN A 27 11.98 -23.04 2.31
C ASN A 27 12.64 -24.29 1.74
N VAL A 28 13.47 -24.15 0.70
CA VAL A 28 14.32 -25.24 0.20
C VAL A 28 15.64 -25.22 1.00
N PRO A 29 15.98 -26.27 1.79
CA PRO A 29 17.26 -26.32 2.49
C PRO A 29 18.40 -26.27 1.48
N GLY A 30 19.27 -25.26 1.60
CA GLY A 30 20.35 -25.02 0.63
C GLY A 30 20.31 -23.64 -0.05
N GLY A 31 19.25 -22.87 0.18
CA GLY A 31 19.14 -21.47 -0.25
C GLY A 31 18.74 -21.34 -1.73
N LEU A 32 17.64 -20.63 -1.96
CA LEU A 32 17.38 -19.94 -3.22
C LEU A 32 17.17 -18.46 -2.90
N PRO A 33 17.79 -17.53 -3.65
CA PRO A 33 17.60 -16.12 -3.42
C PRO A 33 16.24 -15.74 -4.02
N HIS A 34 15.32 -15.36 -3.13
CA HIS A 34 14.12 -14.59 -3.42
C HIS A 34 12.98 -15.39 -4.07
N MET A 35 11.79 -15.26 -3.49
CA MET A 35 10.53 -15.67 -4.08
C MET A 35 9.78 -14.39 -4.39
N GLU A 36 9.55 -14.15 -5.66
CA GLU A 36 8.86 -12.96 -6.16
C GLU A 36 7.49 -13.38 -6.67
N TRP A 37 6.47 -12.65 -6.25
CA TRP A 37 5.12 -12.76 -6.78
C TRP A 37 4.74 -11.41 -7.36
N ASP A 38 4.03 -11.46 -8.47
CA ASP A 38 3.49 -10.29 -9.11
C ASP A 38 2.05 -10.58 -9.52
N ASP A 39 1.25 -9.53 -9.69
CA ASP A 39 -0.16 -9.58 -10.09
C ASP A 39 -1.06 -10.45 -9.19
N LEU A 40 -0.71 -10.56 -7.89
CA LEU A 40 -1.52 -11.29 -6.90
C LEU A 40 -2.52 -10.34 -6.23
N TYR A 41 -3.80 -10.71 -6.26
CA TYR A 41 -4.84 -10.09 -5.43
C TYR A 41 -5.62 -11.14 -4.65
N ILE A 42 -6.09 -10.76 -3.46
CA ILE A 42 -6.93 -11.58 -2.60
C ILE A 42 -8.14 -10.74 -2.21
N CYS A 43 -9.33 -11.23 -2.56
CA CYS A 43 -10.60 -10.60 -2.26
C CYS A 43 -11.18 -11.17 -0.97
N ASP A 44 -11.62 -10.31 -0.06
CA ASP A 44 -12.51 -10.71 1.04
C ASP A 44 -13.94 -10.82 0.49
N SER A 45 -14.60 -11.94 0.72
CA SER A 45 -16.01 -12.12 0.33
C SER A 45 -17.00 -11.22 1.09
N LEU A 46 -16.54 -10.53 2.13
CA LEU A 46 -17.31 -9.53 2.88
C LEU A 46 -17.12 -8.13 2.27
N GLY A 47 -18.11 -7.25 2.45
CA GLY A 47 -18.09 -5.88 1.90
C GLY A 47 -18.86 -5.71 0.59
N SER A 48 -18.79 -4.51 0.01
CA SER A 48 -19.56 -4.11 -1.18
C SER A 48 -18.74 -3.98 -2.46
N LYS A 49 -17.41 -3.96 -2.36
CA LYS A 49 -16.46 -3.88 -3.48
C LYS A 49 -15.43 -4.99 -3.39
N ASN A 50 -14.83 -5.31 -4.53
CA ASN A 50 -13.79 -6.32 -4.73
C ASN A 50 -13.97 -7.59 -3.89
N ASN A 51 -15.19 -8.09 -3.83
CA ASN A 51 -15.61 -9.18 -2.95
C ASN A 51 -15.83 -10.51 -3.68
N ASP A 52 -15.36 -10.60 -4.92
CA ASP A 52 -15.35 -11.80 -5.75
C ASP A 52 -14.20 -11.70 -6.76
N PHE A 53 -13.98 -12.77 -7.53
CA PHE A 53 -12.97 -12.85 -8.56
C PHE A 53 -13.08 -11.69 -9.56
N LEU A 54 -12.00 -10.90 -9.63
CA LEU A 54 -11.94 -9.67 -10.43
C LEU A 54 -11.57 -9.92 -11.90
N GLY A 55 -11.25 -11.17 -12.27
CA GLY A 55 -10.71 -11.50 -13.60
C GLY A 55 -9.21 -11.20 -13.71
N ASP A 56 -8.74 -11.06 -14.95
CA ASP A 56 -7.35 -10.71 -15.22
C ASP A 56 -7.09 -9.27 -14.74
N LYS A 57 -6.01 -9.11 -13.99
CA LYS A 57 -5.55 -7.84 -13.41
C LYS A 57 -4.04 -7.74 -13.55
N GLN A 58 -3.56 -6.52 -13.47
CA GLN A 58 -2.14 -6.19 -13.46
C GLN A 58 -1.90 -5.18 -12.33
N SER A 59 -0.76 -5.29 -11.65
CA SER A 59 -0.25 -4.27 -10.73
C SER A 59 0.67 -3.30 -11.48
N ALA A 60 0.54 -2.01 -11.20
CA ALA A 60 1.45 -0.99 -11.70
C ALA A 60 2.10 -0.29 -10.50
N LEU A 61 3.42 -0.37 -10.41
CA LEU A 61 4.19 0.41 -9.45
C LEU A 61 4.32 1.84 -9.97
N LEU A 62 3.85 2.80 -9.19
CA LEU A 62 4.04 4.23 -9.42
C LEU A 62 4.94 4.76 -8.31
N LEU A 63 6.03 5.43 -8.67
CA LEU A 63 6.95 6.05 -7.71
C LEU A 63 6.65 7.55 -7.58
N PRO A 64 6.89 8.15 -6.40
CA PRO A 64 6.84 9.59 -6.23
C PRO A 64 7.74 10.31 -7.24
N ASN A 65 7.23 11.37 -7.87
CA ASN A 65 8.01 12.18 -8.84
C ASN A 65 7.93 13.69 -8.57
N GLY A 66 7.25 14.08 -7.50
CA GLY A 66 7.13 15.46 -7.05
C GLY A 66 6.50 15.54 -5.66
N ASN A 67 6.66 16.68 -5.00
CA ASN A 67 5.88 16.96 -3.80
C ASN A 67 4.43 17.21 -4.18
N GLY A 68 3.51 16.66 -3.39
CA GLY A 68 2.10 17.00 -3.47
C GLY A 68 1.79 18.29 -2.71
N THR A 69 0.54 18.41 -2.29
CA THR A 69 0.00 19.57 -1.59
C THR A 69 0.64 19.79 -0.20
N THR A 70 1.08 18.72 0.48
CA THR A 70 1.61 18.81 1.85
C THR A 70 3.03 18.26 1.93
N SER A 71 3.96 19.06 2.48
CA SER A 71 5.32 18.65 2.87
C SER A 71 5.57 19.09 4.31
N GLY A 72 5.08 18.30 5.25
CA GLY A 72 5.12 18.58 6.70
C GLY A 72 6.18 17.77 7.45
N LEU A 73 6.63 16.64 6.91
CA LEU A 73 7.75 15.89 7.47
C LEU A 73 9.07 16.60 7.14
N THR A 74 10.11 16.29 7.90
CA THR A 74 11.47 16.76 7.65
C THR A 74 12.28 15.63 7.02
N GLY A 75 12.83 15.86 5.84
CA GLY A 75 13.79 14.98 5.22
C GLY A 75 15.05 14.83 6.06
N GLN A 76 15.79 13.74 5.84
CA GLN A 76 17.04 13.46 6.55
C GLN A 76 18.12 14.56 6.39
N ASP A 77 18.00 15.44 5.40
CA ASP A 77 18.84 16.60 5.15
C ASP A 77 18.41 17.85 5.94
N ALA A 78 17.42 17.69 6.82
CA ALA A 78 16.88 18.68 7.74
C ALA A 78 16.06 19.81 7.09
N ASP A 79 15.44 19.56 5.94
CA ASP A 79 14.41 20.43 5.38
C ASP A 79 13.20 19.66 4.81
N SER A 80 12.28 20.35 4.13
CA SER A 80 11.03 19.77 3.59
C SER A 80 10.85 20.12 2.10
N THR A 81 11.95 20.38 1.39
CA THR A 81 11.92 20.99 0.05
C THR A 81 11.59 19.98 -1.04
N ASP A 82 12.10 18.76 -0.92
CA ASP A 82 12.03 17.70 -1.92
C ASP A 82 11.92 16.32 -1.27
N ASN A 83 11.08 16.22 -0.24
CA ASN A 83 10.82 14.99 0.52
C ASN A 83 10.44 13.79 -0.36
N TYR A 84 9.85 13.99 -1.54
CA TYR A 84 9.57 12.92 -2.49
C TYR A 84 10.83 12.16 -2.94
N LEU A 85 12.00 12.81 -2.99
CA LEU A 85 13.29 12.20 -3.34
C LEU A 85 13.83 11.27 -2.25
N ASN A 86 13.27 11.30 -1.04
CA ASN A 86 13.66 10.42 0.05
C ASN A 86 12.81 9.13 0.10
N VAL A 87 11.88 8.97 -0.84
CA VAL A 87 10.91 7.87 -0.91
C VAL A 87 10.62 7.42 -2.36
N ASP A 88 11.52 7.71 -3.30
CA ASP A 88 11.37 7.37 -4.72
C ASP A 88 12.06 6.04 -5.11
N GLU A 89 12.47 5.25 -4.13
CA GLU A 89 13.17 3.99 -4.35
C GLU A 89 12.20 2.82 -4.62
N THR A 90 12.60 1.91 -5.51
CA THR A 90 11.84 0.66 -5.74
C THR A 90 11.93 -0.30 -4.56
N ASP A 91 13.08 -0.32 -3.88
CA ASP A 91 13.34 -1.12 -2.70
C ASP A 91 13.72 -0.18 -1.55
N PRO A 92 13.09 -0.30 -0.36
CA PRO A 92 13.42 0.55 0.77
C PRO A 92 14.89 0.40 1.20
N ASP A 93 15.60 1.52 1.38
CA ASP A 93 17.02 1.53 1.72
C ASP A 93 17.32 1.78 3.22
N GLY A 94 16.26 1.89 4.01
CA GLY A 94 16.28 1.95 5.47
C GLY A 94 16.64 3.33 6.01
N ASP A 95 17.87 3.47 6.52
CA ASP A 95 18.38 4.69 7.16
C ASP A 95 19.22 5.54 6.17
N THR A 96 19.11 5.29 4.87
CA THR A 96 19.92 6.00 3.85
C THR A 96 19.17 7.16 3.24
N THR A 97 17.86 7.02 3.00
CA THR A 97 16.92 8.09 2.68
C THR A 97 15.64 7.91 3.49
N TYR A 98 15.15 8.99 4.12
CA TYR A 98 13.88 8.97 4.86
C TYR A 98 13.35 10.38 5.12
N ASN A 99 12.04 10.44 5.38
CA ASN A 99 11.37 11.59 5.99
C ASN A 99 10.98 11.23 7.43
N GLU A 100 11.30 12.12 8.37
CA GLU A 100 10.96 11.97 9.78
C GLU A 100 10.02 13.07 10.24
N GLY A 101 9.27 12.78 11.30
CA GLY A 101 8.35 13.74 11.85
C GLY A 101 7.82 13.35 13.21
N VAL A 102 7.05 14.25 13.79
CA VAL A 102 6.33 14.05 15.05
C VAL A 102 4.83 13.94 14.81
N THR A 103 4.10 13.54 15.86
CA THR A 103 2.64 13.42 15.85
C THR A 103 1.96 14.58 15.12
N THR A 104 1.10 14.25 14.16
CA THR A 104 0.28 15.09 13.25
C THR A 104 0.93 15.62 11.97
N GLU A 105 2.19 15.30 11.69
CA GLU A 105 2.84 15.69 10.43
C GLU A 105 2.50 14.71 9.30
N LYS A 106 2.45 15.23 8.07
CA LYS A 106 2.08 14.47 6.87
C LYS A 106 2.85 14.99 5.67
N ASP A 107 3.23 14.07 4.80
CA ASP A 107 3.59 14.35 3.42
C ASP A 107 2.62 13.69 2.45
N THR A 108 2.35 14.38 1.34
CA THR A 108 1.73 13.81 0.14
C THR A 108 2.63 14.07 -1.05
N TYR A 109 2.60 13.17 -2.03
CA TYR A 109 3.48 13.21 -3.20
C TYR A 109 2.66 13.06 -4.48
N ASP A 110 3.13 13.68 -5.56
CA ASP A 110 2.70 13.40 -6.92
C ASP A 110 3.40 12.12 -7.41
N TYR A 111 2.78 11.40 -8.34
CA TYR A 111 3.26 10.12 -8.85
C TYR A 111 3.39 10.13 -10.38
N GLU A 112 4.12 9.15 -10.90
CA GLU A 112 4.13 8.89 -12.34
C GLU A 112 2.73 8.54 -12.88
N ASP A 113 2.49 8.86 -14.15
CA ASP A 113 1.27 8.49 -14.85
C ASP A 113 1.15 6.96 -14.98
N LEU A 114 -0.08 6.45 -14.88
CA LEU A 114 -0.39 5.08 -15.25
C LEU A 114 -0.01 4.78 -16.71
N PRO A 115 0.22 3.50 -17.05
CA PRO A 115 0.37 3.09 -18.44
C PRO A 115 -0.81 3.57 -19.30
N ALA A 116 -0.55 4.21 -20.44
CA ALA A 116 -1.54 4.88 -21.28
C ALA A 116 -2.67 3.99 -21.86
N ASP A 117 -2.58 2.67 -21.70
CA ASP A 117 -3.62 1.72 -22.11
C ASP A 117 -4.52 1.28 -20.93
N THR A 118 -4.41 1.94 -19.76
CA THR A 118 -5.17 1.59 -18.56
C THR A 118 -6.65 1.92 -18.74
N LYS A 119 -7.51 0.90 -18.64
CA LYS A 119 -8.95 1.04 -18.92
C LYS A 119 -9.82 1.22 -17.69
N SER A 120 -9.36 0.72 -16.55
CA SER A 120 -10.09 0.72 -15.29
C SER A 120 -9.11 0.47 -14.17
N VAL A 121 -9.26 1.18 -13.06
CA VAL A 121 -8.46 0.98 -11.84
C VAL A 121 -9.37 0.39 -10.79
N THR A 122 -8.97 -0.74 -10.21
CA THR A 122 -9.78 -1.46 -9.23
C THR A 122 -9.57 -0.97 -7.80
N ALA A 123 -8.32 -0.63 -7.47
CA ALA A 123 -7.95 -0.05 -6.20
C ALA A 123 -6.56 0.58 -6.33
N ILE A 124 -6.21 1.41 -5.36
CA ILE A 124 -4.85 1.90 -5.14
C ILE A 124 -4.28 1.21 -3.91
N GLY A 125 -3.03 0.76 -3.99
CA GLY A 125 -2.29 0.24 -2.84
C GLY A 125 -1.18 1.20 -2.46
N VAL A 126 -1.31 1.90 -1.32
CA VAL A 126 -0.25 2.75 -0.78
C VAL A 126 0.66 1.89 0.09
N GLN A 127 1.91 1.74 -0.32
CA GLN A 127 2.93 1.02 0.44
C GLN A 127 3.66 1.99 1.36
N LEU A 128 3.61 1.73 2.65
CA LEU A 128 4.35 2.49 3.66
C LEU A 128 5.32 1.61 4.42
N LEU A 129 6.40 2.22 4.88
CA LEU A 129 7.38 1.61 5.75
C LEU A 129 7.91 2.68 6.71
N GLY A 130 7.92 2.37 8.01
CA GLY A 130 8.39 3.31 9.01
C GLY A 130 8.88 2.59 10.26
N LYS A 131 9.71 3.30 11.03
CA LYS A 131 10.14 2.89 12.36
C LYS A 131 10.01 4.07 13.32
N LYS A 132 9.85 3.77 14.60
CA LYS A 132 9.99 4.76 15.66
C LYS A 132 11.40 4.74 16.22
N VAL A 133 11.96 5.93 16.43
CA VAL A 133 13.29 6.10 17.05
C VAL A 133 13.21 6.46 18.53
N ASP A 134 12.06 7.00 18.97
CA ASP A 134 11.85 7.48 20.33
C ASP A 134 10.85 6.65 21.15
N ALA A 135 10.82 6.97 22.45
CA ALA A 135 9.80 6.45 23.35
C ALA A 135 8.41 6.98 22.95
N GLY A 136 7.42 6.09 22.98
CA GLY A 136 6.09 6.37 22.45
C GLY A 136 5.58 5.20 21.63
N ALA A 137 4.35 5.35 21.15
CA ALA A 137 3.68 4.43 20.25
C ALA A 137 3.03 5.26 19.13
N PRO A 138 3.84 5.88 18.24
CA PRO A 138 3.28 6.60 17.12
C PRO A 138 2.69 5.61 16.11
N ASP A 139 1.62 6.04 15.46
CA ASP A 139 1.02 5.30 14.36
C ASP A 139 1.39 5.94 13.02
N LEU A 140 1.49 5.08 12.01
CA LEU A 140 1.65 5.42 10.62
C LEU A 140 0.32 5.23 9.89
N ILE A 141 -0.10 6.25 9.13
CA ILE A 141 -1.35 6.27 8.39
C ILE A 141 -1.03 6.59 6.92
N ALA A 142 -1.58 5.80 6.00
CA ALA A 142 -1.57 6.15 4.58
C ALA A 142 -2.63 7.19 4.28
N VAL A 143 -2.28 8.16 3.46
CA VAL A 143 -3.23 9.19 3.02
C VAL A 143 -3.27 9.16 1.51
N VAL A 144 -4.48 9.16 0.96
CA VAL A 144 -4.73 9.37 -0.46
C VAL A 144 -5.54 10.65 -0.62
N ARG A 145 -5.17 11.44 -1.63
CA ARG A 145 -5.83 12.67 -2.02
C ARG A 145 -6.22 12.57 -3.49
N SER A 146 -7.48 12.86 -3.77
CA SER A 146 -7.99 13.05 -5.12
C SER A 146 -8.69 14.41 -5.16
N GLY A 147 -8.42 15.21 -6.19
CA GLY A 147 -8.96 16.57 -6.31
C GLY A 147 -8.69 17.42 -5.06
N THR A 148 -9.73 17.63 -4.25
CA THR A 148 -9.59 18.36 -2.97
C THR A 148 -9.83 17.53 -1.72
N THR A 149 -10.21 16.27 -1.89
CA THR A 149 -10.66 15.39 -0.81
C THR A 149 -9.55 14.42 -0.43
N GLU A 150 -9.40 14.19 0.87
CA GLU A 150 -8.41 13.26 1.43
C GLU A 150 -9.12 12.14 2.19
N GLU A 151 -8.52 10.95 2.13
CA GLU A 151 -8.91 9.79 2.91
C GLU A 151 -7.68 9.22 3.63
N ASP A 152 -7.84 8.99 4.94
CA ASP A 152 -6.85 8.37 5.80
C ASP A 152 -7.16 6.86 5.91
N SER A 153 -6.12 6.02 5.86
CA SER A 153 -6.23 4.60 6.17
C SER A 153 -6.46 4.36 7.67
N ALA A 154 -6.62 3.08 8.04
CA ALA A 154 -6.48 2.69 9.43
C ALA A 154 -5.04 2.95 9.92
N ALA A 155 -4.92 3.28 11.21
CA ALA A 155 -3.65 3.52 11.87
C ALA A 155 -2.88 2.21 12.11
N VAL A 156 -1.57 2.24 11.82
CA VAL A 156 -0.67 1.11 12.03
C VAL A 156 0.43 1.52 13.01
N GLY A 157 0.48 0.87 14.17
CA GLY A 157 1.53 1.13 15.16
C GLY A 157 2.93 0.81 14.64
N MET A 158 3.82 1.79 14.71
CA MET A 158 5.21 1.61 14.30
C MET A 158 6.01 0.81 15.35
N THR A 159 7.00 0.05 14.89
CA THR A 159 7.97 -0.65 15.75
C THR A 159 9.35 0.01 15.65
N THR A 160 10.34 -0.51 16.37
CA THR A 160 11.72 0.03 16.34
C THR A 160 12.53 -0.43 15.12
N ASP A 161 11.95 -1.28 14.29
CA ASP A 161 12.57 -1.82 13.08
C ASP A 161 11.64 -1.59 11.89
N TYR A 162 12.19 -1.50 10.67
CA TYR A 162 11.42 -1.42 9.42
C TYR A 162 10.75 -2.76 9.06
N THR A 163 10.00 -3.33 10.00
CA THR A 163 9.41 -4.68 9.90
C THR A 163 7.92 -4.64 9.64
N VAL A 164 7.27 -3.52 9.91
CA VAL A 164 5.84 -3.31 9.70
C VAL A 164 5.66 -2.49 8.43
N GLY A 165 6.01 -3.08 7.29
CA GLY A 165 5.60 -2.57 6.00
C GLY A 165 4.10 -2.77 5.84
N THR A 166 3.35 -1.71 5.57
CA THR A 166 1.90 -1.80 5.40
C THR A 166 1.50 -1.30 4.03
N GLN A 167 0.89 -2.21 3.28
CA GLN A 167 0.08 -1.81 2.14
C GLN A 167 -1.31 -1.45 2.67
N GLN A 168 -1.82 -0.28 2.31
CA GLN A 168 -3.19 0.13 2.58
C GLN A 168 -3.93 0.25 1.25
N ILE A 169 -5.08 -0.43 1.15
CA ILE A 169 -5.85 -0.51 -0.08
C ILE A 169 -7.01 0.50 -0.03
N PHE A 170 -7.12 1.31 -1.07
CA PHE A 170 -8.20 2.29 -1.29
C PHE A 170 -9.00 1.88 -2.52
N GLU A 171 -10.24 1.43 -2.30
CA GLU A 171 -11.14 0.92 -3.36
C GLU A 171 -12.08 1.99 -3.94
N ASP A 172 -12.14 3.14 -3.28
CA ASP A 172 -12.96 4.28 -3.65
C ASP A 172 -12.06 5.50 -3.86
N ASP A 173 -12.41 6.30 -4.87
CA ASP A 173 -11.83 7.62 -5.04
C ASP A 173 -12.52 8.60 -4.07
N PRO A 174 -11.78 9.26 -3.16
CA PRO A 174 -12.38 10.11 -2.14
C PRO A 174 -13.09 11.35 -2.70
N ASP A 175 -12.80 11.79 -3.93
CA ASP A 175 -13.41 12.98 -4.56
C ASP A 175 -14.60 12.64 -5.47
N ALA A 176 -14.70 11.40 -5.95
CA ALA A 176 -15.72 10.98 -6.91
C ALA A 176 -17.07 10.55 -6.29
N GLY A 177 -17.17 10.52 -4.95
CA GLY A 177 -18.27 9.84 -4.24
C GLY A 177 -18.05 8.32 -4.23
N PRO A 178 -19.07 7.46 -4.06
CA PRO A 178 -18.90 6.01 -4.21
C PRO A 178 -18.67 5.69 -5.69
N GLY A 179 -17.43 5.84 -6.14
CA GLY A 179 -17.00 5.80 -7.52
C GLY A 179 -15.59 5.23 -7.61
N ASP A 180 -15.39 4.40 -8.63
CA ASP A 180 -14.12 3.73 -8.87
C ASP A 180 -13.08 4.71 -9.41
N TRP A 181 -11.82 4.44 -9.10
CA TRP A 181 -10.67 5.12 -9.68
C TRP A 181 -10.65 5.02 -11.21
N ASP A 182 -10.24 6.10 -11.89
CA ASP A 182 -9.96 6.09 -13.31
C ASP A 182 -8.54 6.60 -13.60
N GLU A 183 -8.10 6.47 -14.86
CA GLU A 183 -6.75 6.90 -15.26
C GLU A 183 -6.50 8.38 -14.96
N THR A 184 -7.52 9.23 -15.13
CA THR A 184 -7.37 10.67 -14.92
C THR A 184 -7.25 10.99 -13.44
N SER A 185 -8.06 10.37 -12.58
CA SER A 185 -8.01 10.63 -11.14
C SER A 185 -6.75 10.04 -10.50
N VAL A 186 -6.27 8.87 -10.96
CA VAL A 186 -4.98 8.32 -10.50
C VAL A 186 -3.81 9.18 -10.97
N ASN A 187 -3.76 9.61 -12.23
CA ASN A 187 -2.64 10.45 -12.71
C ASN A 187 -2.62 11.85 -12.05
N ALA A 188 -3.72 12.28 -11.44
CA ALA A 188 -3.81 13.52 -10.68
C ALA A 188 -3.85 13.32 -9.15
N MET A 189 -3.69 12.07 -8.68
CA MET A 189 -3.77 11.76 -7.26
C MET A 189 -2.50 12.23 -6.54
N GLU A 190 -2.64 12.45 -5.25
CA GLU A 190 -1.50 12.42 -4.35
C GLU A 190 -1.67 11.29 -3.34
N ALA A 191 -0.57 10.70 -2.91
CA ALA A 191 -0.56 9.74 -1.82
C ALA A 191 0.68 9.95 -0.94
N GLY A 192 0.63 9.46 0.29
CA GLY A 192 1.77 9.59 1.19
C GLY A 192 1.49 9.11 2.61
N ALA A 193 2.23 9.66 3.55
CA ALA A 193 2.31 9.19 4.93
C ALA A 193 1.98 10.28 5.93
N LYS A 194 1.23 9.91 6.96
CA LYS A 194 0.92 10.74 8.12
C LYS A 194 1.36 10.02 9.40
N VAL A 195 2.09 10.75 10.24
CA VAL A 195 2.56 10.27 11.55
C VAL A 195 1.64 10.84 12.62
N VAL A 196 1.15 10.02 13.55
CA VAL A 196 0.31 10.46 14.69
C VAL A 196 0.78 9.88 16.02
#